data_AF-A0A1F3SF68-F1
#
_entry.id   AF-A0A1F3SF68-F1
#
_cell.length_a   1.000
_cell.length_b   1.000
_cell.length_c   1.000
_cell.angle_alpha   90.00
_cell.angle_beta   90.00
_cell.angle_gamma   90.00
#
_symmetry.space_group_name_H-M   'P 1'
#
loop_
_entity.id
_entity.type
_entity.pdbx_description
1 polymer ?
#
loop_
_entity_poly.entity_id
_entity_poly.type
_entity_poly.pdbx_seq_one_letter_code
_entity_poly.pdbx_strand_id
1 'polypeptide(L)'
;MKSIFFFFFIMSVFFVGCAQQDENKFKEKAQIEENAKNKAEQDATNARARKMEADLERRHRFYQSLSGAYTGTFTTASGVTLATKLKMIPSLPPYVPTDRIRTIEEISADINNLYFNIQIIHWSPNNPASATGCVFQEVRGDFEKGRVDMARAECSNVYSARIIDIASEPYQTPDDLEANSTALAQQILAGKISAVNNFKIIMQPTNNAGEYTLDLARVGQ
;
A
#
# COMPACT_ATOMS: atom_id res chain seq x y z
N MET A 1 64.18 -57.06 55.28
CA MET A 1 64.54 -56.16 54.16
C MET A 1 64.05 -56.76 52.86
N LYS A 2 63.41 -55.93 52.03
CA LYS A 2 62.94 -56.19 50.64
C LYS A 2 61.68 -57.06 50.46
N SER A 3 60.52 -56.38 50.46
CA SER A 3 59.41 -56.55 49.48
C SER A 3 58.11 -55.99 50.06
N ILE A 4 57.99 -54.66 50.14
CA ILE A 4 56.76 -53.94 50.57
C ILE A 4 56.30 -52.94 49.48
N PHE A 5 56.86 -53.00 48.27
CA PHE A 5 56.70 -51.93 47.28
C PHE A 5 55.98 -52.34 45.97
N PHE A 6 55.03 -53.28 46.03
CA PHE A 6 54.37 -53.79 44.81
C PHE A 6 52.84 -53.85 44.85
N PHE A 7 52.18 -53.16 45.79
CA PHE A 7 50.71 -53.26 45.93
C PHE A 7 49.97 -51.90 45.98
N PHE A 8 50.55 -50.84 45.41
CA PHE A 8 49.92 -49.51 45.41
C PHE A 8 49.95 -48.77 44.06
N PHE A 9 50.16 -49.50 42.95
CA PHE A 9 50.21 -48.92 41.61
C PHE A 9 49.32 -49.65 40.58
N ILE A 10 48.21 -50.25 41.04
CA ILE A 10 47.19 -50.87 40.17
C ILE A 10 45.80 -50.48 40.69
N MET A 11 45.58 -49.20 40.98
CA MET A 11 44.25 -48.68 41.34
C MET A 11 44.08 -47.22 40.89
N SER A 12 44.44 -46.93 39.64
CA SER A 12 44.34 -45.57 39.10
C SER A 12 44.01 -45.50 37.60
N VAL A 13 43.57 -46.60 36.98
CA VAL A 13 43.26 -46.61 35.53
C VAL A 13 41.93 -47.34 35.25
N PHE A 14 40.82 -46.87 35.80
CA PHE A 14 39.48 -47.29 35.35
C PHE A 14 38.42 -46.18 35.38
N PHE A 15 38.82 -44.90 35.39
CA PHE A 15 37.89 -43.76 35.37
C PHE A 15 38.03 -42.84 34.15
N VAL A 16 38.47 -43.37 33.00
CA VAL A 16 38.46 -42.61 31.73
C VAL A 16 37.75 -43.45 30.68
N GLY A 17 36.42 -43.35 30.61
CA GLY A 17 35.67 -44.10 29.61
C GLY A 17 34.14 -44.10 29.68
N CYS A 18 33.48 -43.06 30.20
CA CYS A 18 32.00 -42.93 30.14
C CYS A 18 31.50 -41.50 29.86
N ALA A 19 32.33 -40.58 29.36
CA ALA A 19 31.91 -39.19 29.13
C ALA A 19 31.58 -38.85 27.66
N GLN A 20 31.98 -39.70 26.69
CA GLN A 20 31.90 -39.37 25.26
C GLN A 20 30.56 -39.72 24.59
N GLN A 21 29.73 -40.55 25.22
CA GLN A 21 28.44 -40.96 24.64
C GLN A 21 27.31 -39.98 24.94
N ASP A 22 27.38 -39.25 26.05
CA ASP A 22 26.39 -38.24 26.44
C ASP A 22 26.58 -36.93 25.68
N GLU A 23 27.83 -36.45 25.52
CA GLU A 23 28.12 -35.21 24.78
C GLU A 23 27.60 -35.22 23.34
N ASN A 24 27.68 -36.37 22.65
CA ASN A 24 27.18 -36.52 21.28
C ASN A 24 25.64 -36.46 21.23
N LYS A 25 24.95 -37.05 22.22
CA LYS A 25 23.49 -36.97 22.32
C LYS A 25 23.01 -35.57 22.66
N PHE A 26 23.75 -34.83 23.49
CA PHE A 26 23.43 -33.44 23.80
C PHE A 26 23.63 -32.52 22.59
N LYS A 27 24.69 -32.71 21.79
CA LYS A 27 24.92 -31.97 20.55
C LYS A 27 23.86 -32.28 19.49
N GLU A 28 23.49 -33.55 19.33
CA GLU A 28 22.44 -33.95 18.36
C GLU A 28 21.07 -33.38 18.75
N LYS A 29 20.69 -33.46 20.03
CA LYS A 29 19.45 -32.82 20.52
C LYS A 29 19.46 -31.31 20.33
N ALA A 30 20.57 -30.64 20.68
CA ALA A 30 20.70 -29.20 20.49
C ALA A 30 20.58 -28.81 19.01
N GLN A 31 21.17 -29.59 18.10
CA GLN A 31 21.08 -29.34 16.66
C GLN A 31 19.66 -29.59 16.11
N ILE A 32 18.95 -30.59 16.62
CA ILE A 32 17.55 -30.84 16.27
C ILE A 32 16.66 -29.69 16.76
N GLU A 33 16.83 -29.25 18.00
CA GLU A 33 16.09 -28.12 18.58
C GLU A 33 16.39 -26.80 17.86
N GLU A 34 17.65 -26.56 17.50
CA GLU A 34 18.06 -25.39 16.71
C GLU A 34 17.44 -25.42 15.30
N ASN A 35 17.50 -26.55 14.62
CA ASN A 35 16.87 -26.71 13.30
C ASN A 35 15.35 -26.53 13.37
N ALA A 36 14.69 -27.06 14.41
CA ALA A 36 13.26 -26.88 14.62
C ALA A 36 12.91 -25.41 14.88
N LYS A 37 13.71 -24.70 15.69
CA LYS A 37 13.54 -23.27 15.96
C LYS A 37 13.74 -22.43 14.70
N ASN A 38 14.81 -22.68 13.95
CA ASN A 38 15.12 -21.96 12.71
C ASN A 38 14.02 -22.17 11.66
N LYS A 39 13.50 -23.40 11.54
CA LYS A 39 12.39 -23.69 10.64
C LYS A 39 11.12 -22.97 11.05
N ALA A 40 10.77 -22.98 12.35
CA ALA A 40 9.60 -22.28 12.85
C ALA A 40 9.68 -20.76 12.62
N GLU A 41 10.86 -20.16 12.82
CA GLU A 41 11.11 -18.74 12.55
C GLU A 41 11.01 -18.41 11.04
N GLN A 42 11.55 -19.28 10.20
CA GLN A 42 11.45 -19.15 8.75
C GLN A 42 10.00 -19.26 8.26
N ASP A 43 9.23 -20.21 8.78
CA ASP A 43 7.81 -20.38 8.44
C ASP A 43 6.98 -19.17 8.89
N ALA A 44 7.24 -18.63 10.08
CA ALA A 44 6.60 -17.41 10.58
C ALA A 44 6.93 -16.20 9.69
N THR A 45 8.19 -16.07 9.28
CA THR A 45 8.65 -14.99 8.39
C THR A 45 8.00 -15.10 7.02
N ASN A 46 7.96 -16.30 6.45
CA ASN A 46 7.30 -16.58 5.17
C ASN A 46 5.79 -16.29 5.24
N ALA A 47 5.13 -16.66 6.34
CA ALA A 47 3.72 -16.37 6.53
C ALA A 47 3.46 -14.85 6.61
N ARG A 48 4.34 -14.10 7.26
CA ARG A 48 4.26 -12.63 7.31
C ARG A 48 4.48 -12.01 5.93
N ALA A 49 5.49 -12.45 5.21
CA ALA A 49 5.77 -12.00 3.85
C ALA A 49 4.55 -12.21 2.93
N ARG A 50 3.94 -13.39 2.96
CA ARG A 50 2.71 -13.69 2.18
C ARG A 50 1.53 -12.77 2.52
N LYS A 51 1.35 -12.42 3.81
CA LYS A 51 0.30 -11.48 4.22
C LYS A 51 0.56 -10.07 3.70
N MET A 52 1.82 -9.61 3.76
CA MET A 52 2.21 -8.31 3.22
C MET A 52 2.09 -8.27 1.70
N GLU A 53 2.39 -9.37 1.03
CA GLU A 53 2.23 -9.51 -0.42
C GLU A 53 0.77 -9.37 -0.85
N ALA A 54 -0.14 -10.05 -0.15
CA ALA A 54 -1.58 -9.93 -0.39
C ALA A 54 -2.09 -8.50 -0.12
N ASP A 55 -1.56 -7.81 0.89
CA ASP A 55 -1.89 -6.41 1.15
C ASP A 55 -1.38 -5.49 0.03
N LEU A 56 -0.14 -5.69 -0.42
CA LEU A 56 0.44 -4.95 -1.53
C LEU A 56 -0.38 -5.13 -2.81
N GLU A 57 -0.78 -6.36 -3.15
CA GLU A 57 -1.64 -6.64 -4.30
C GLU A 57 -2.98 -5.88 -4.21
N ARG A 58 -3.63 -5.89 -3.03
CA ARG A 58 -4.87 -5.14 -2.81
C ARG A 58 -4.67 -3.64 -3.02
N ARG A 59 -3.57 -3.08 -2.51
CA ARG A 59 -3.24 -1.66 -2.74
C ARG A 59 -2.97 -1.39 -4.21
N HIS A 60 -2.20 -2.23 -4.92
CA HIS A 60 -1.99 -2.07 -6.36
C HIS A 60 -3.31 -2.04 -7.12
N ARG A 61 -4.26 -2.92 -6.82
CA ARG A 61 -5.60 -2.89 -7.43
C ARG A 61 -6.25 -1.52 -7.27
N PHE A 62 -6.20 -0.93 -6.08
CA PHE A 62 -6.70 0.42 -5.85
C PHE A 62 -6.01 1.45 -6.77
N TYR A 63 -4.68 1.54 -6.74
CA TYR A 63 -3.96 2.54 -7.53
C TYR A 63 -4.17 2.36 -9.05
N GLN A 64 -4.19 1.11 -9.53
CA GLN A 64 -4.39 0.82 -10.94
C GLN A 64 -5.83 1.11 -11.39
N SER A 65 -6.84 0.78 -10.59
CA SER A 65 -8.25 1.06 -10.93
C SER A 65 -8.54 2.55 -11.05
N LEU A 66 -7.85 3.39 -10.28
CA LEU A 66 -8.00 4.85 -10.32
C LEU A 66 -7.10 5.51 -11.37
N SER A 67 -6.10 4.81 -11.91
CA SER A 67 -5.20 5.36 -12.91
C SER A 67 -5.95 5.80 -14.17
N GLY A 68 -5.59 6.95 -14.73
CA GLY A 68 -6.16 7.45 -15.97
C GLY A 68 -6.25 8.96 -16.03
N ALA A 69 -6.94 9.44 -17.06
CA ALA A 69 -7.32 10.83 -17.20
C ALA A 69 -8.84 10.96 -17.05
N TYR A 70 -9.27 12.01 -16.38
CA TYR A 70 -10.66 12.32 -16.11
C TYR A 70 -10.93 13.77 -16.48
N THR A 71 -12.12 14.06 -16.98
CA THR A 71 -12.53 15.41 -17.37
C THR A 71 -13.92 15.72 -16.91
N GLY A 72 -14.18 17.00 -16.66
CA GLY A 72 -15.48 17.52 -16.33
C GLY A 72 -15.49 19.03 -16.41
N THR A 73 -16.58 19.64 -15.98
CA THR A 73 -16.73 21.09 -15.96
C THR A 73 -17.36 21.52 -14.66
N PHE A 74 -17.02 22.71 -14.18
CA PHE A 74 -17.72 23.33 -13.06
C PHE A 74 -17.90 24.82 -13.33
N THR A 75 -18.89 25.40 -12.68
CA THR A 75 -19.18 26.83 -12.77
C THR A 75 -18.87 27.48 -11.44
N THR A 76 -18.06 28.53 -11.46
CA THR A 76 -17.72 29.32 -10.27
C THR A 76 -18.93 30.11 -9.77
N ALA A 77 -18.86 30.64 -8.55
CA ALA A 77 -19.90 31.54 -8.03
C ALA A 77 -20.08 32.81 -8.88
N SER A 78 -19.04 33.21 -9.64
CA SER A 78 -19.08 34.32 -10.60
C SER A 78 -19.72 33.96 -11.94
N GLY A 79 -20.22 32.74 -12.12
CA GLY A 79 -20.86 32.28 -13.36
C GLY A 79 -19.88 31.87 -14.46
N VAL A 80 -18.58 31.75 -14.17
CA VAL A 80 -17.58 31.34 -15.15
C VAL A 80 -17.49 29.82 -15.17
N THR A 81 -17.79 29.21 -16.32
CA THR A 81 -17.59 27.78 -16.53
C THR A 81 -16.15 27.48 -16.89
N LEU A 82 -15.53 26.56 -16.14
CA LEU A 82 -14.20 26.05 -16.36
C LEU A 82 -14.27 24.56 -16.66
N ALA A 83 -13.51 24.13 -17.66
CA ALA A 83 -13.22 22.73 -17.88
C ALA A 83 -12.06 22.29 -17.00
N THR A 84 -12.14 21.06 -16.50
CA THR A 84 -11.16 20.47 -15.59
C THR A 84 -10.67 19.15 -16.17
N LYS A 85 -9.37 18.89 -16.03
CA LYS A 85 -8.74 17.62 -16.34
C LYS A 85 -7.91 17.17 -15.15
N LEU A 86 -8.15 15.96 -14.69
CA LEU A 86 -7.37 15.27 -13.66
C LEU A 86 -6.63 14.11 -14.33
N LYS A 87 -5.33 13.97 -14.07
CA LYS A 87 -4.53 12.81 -14.52
C LYS A 87 -3.88 12.17 -13.32
N MET A 88 -4.17 10.89 -13.08
CA MET A 88 -3.64 10.12 -11.96
C MET A 88 -2.71 9.03 -12.49
N ILE A 89 -1.45 9.06 -12.06
CA ILE A 89 -0.40 8.16 -12.52
C ILE A 89 0.20 7.44 -11.30
N PRO A 90 -0.02 6.12 -11.15
CA PRO A 90 0.66 5.33 -10.12
C PRO A 90 2.18 5.41 -10.28
N SER A 91 2.90 5.42 -9.16
CA SER A 91 4.37 5.38 -9.13
C SER A 91 4.95 4.05 -9.58
N LEU A 92 4.21 2.97 -9.35
CA LEU A 92 4.61 1.60 -9.69
C LEU A 92 3.73 1.03 -10.81
N PRO A 93 4.29 0.14 -11.66
CA PRO A 93 3.50 -0.57 -12.68
C PRO A 93 2.43 -1.49 -12.05
N PRO A 94 1.53 -2.05 -12.86
CA PRO A 94 0.61 -3.09 -12.40
C PRO A 94 1.34 -4.22 -11.69
N TYR A 95 0.74 -4.73 -10.62
CA TYR A 95 1.30 -5.82 -9.84
C TYR A 95 1.40 -7.09 -10.68
N VAL A 96 2.58 -7.73 -10.66
CA VAL A 96 2.81 -9.02 -11.32
C VAL A 96 3.17 -10.03 -10.22
N PRO A 97 2.35 -11.07 -10.01
CA PRO A 97 2.66 -12.12 -9.05
C PRO A 97 4.00 -12.77 -9.36
N THR A 98 4.79 -13.08 -8.33
CA THR A 98 6.06 -13.79 -8.46
C THR A 98 5.96 -15.22 -7.96
N ASP A 99 6.67 -16.16 -8.60
CA ASP A 99 6.68 -17.58 -8.19
C ASP A 99 7.41 -17.82 -6.86
N ARG A 100 8.28 -16.90 -6.44
CA ARG A 100 9.01 -16.97 -5.17
C ARG A 100 8.35 -16.13 -4.07
N ILE A 101 8.63 -16.47 -2.82
CA ILE A 101 8.34 -15.61 -1.67
C ILE A 101 9.36 -14.47 -1.67
N ARG A 102 8.88 -13.22 -1.74
CA ARG A 102 9.71 -12.02 -1.60
C ARG A 102 10.06 -11.76 -0.14
N THR A 103 11.20 -11.12 0.09
CA THR A 103 11.58 -10.75 1.45
C THR A 103 10.70 -9.60 1.95
N ILE A 104 10.61 -9.43 3.27
CA ILE A 104 9.79 -8.38 3.88
C ILE A 104 10.26 -6.99 3.43
N GLU A 105 11.56 -6.83 3.20
CA GLU A 105 12.20 -5.57 2.81
C GLU A 105 11.80 -5.17 1.38
N GLU A 106 11.78 -6.13 0.45
CA GLU A 106 11.32 -5.91 -0.93
C GLU A 106 9.86 -5.42 -0.94
N ILE A 107 8.99 -6.12 -0.22
CA ILE A 107 7.56 -5.80 -0.16
C ILE A 107 7.34 -4.45 0.53
N SER A 108 8.08 -4.17 1.61
CA SER A 108 8.00 -2.90 2.33
C SER A 108 8.45 -1.73 1.47
N ALA A 109 9.50 -1.90 0.66
CA ALA A 109 9.96 -0.89 -0.27
C ALA A 109 8.86 -0.56 -1.28
N ASP A 110 8.20 -1.57 -1.86
CA ASP A 110 7.10 -1.37 -2.79
C ASP A 110 5.90 -0.66 -2.13
N ILE A 111 5.47 -1.10 -0.94
CA ILE A 111 4.37 -0.46 -0.20
C ILE A 111 4.68 1.03 0.08
N ASN A 112 5.92 1.34 0.46
CA ASN A 112 6.32 2.71 0.76
C ASN A 112 6.42 3.59 -0.49
N ASN A 113 6.77 3.00 -1.63
CA ASN A 113 6.87 3.66 -2.91
C ASN A 113 5.57 3.63 -3.71
N LEU A 114 4.46 3.11 -3.17
CA LEU A 114 3.16 3.06 -3.83
C LEU A 114 2.34 4.31 -3.54
N TYR A 115 2.28 5.21 -4.52
CA TYR A 115 1.58 6.50 -4.45
C TYR A 115 1.15 6.95 -5.86
N PHE A 116 0.45 8.08 -5.94
CA PHE A 116 0.14 8.76 -7.19
C PHE A 116 1.03 9.99 -7.42
N ASN A 117 1.38 10.22 -8.67
CA ASN A 117 1.66 11.55 -9.18
C ASN A 117 0.39 12.04 -9.89
N ILE A 118 -0.13 13.19 -9.46
CA ILE A 118 -1.41 13.71 -9.92
C ILE A 118 -1.21 15.08 -10.55
N GLN A 119 -1.83 15.30 -11.70
CA GLN A 119 -1.91 16.61 -12.33
C GLN A 119 -3.38 17.01 -12.44
N ILE A 120 -3.71 18.22 -11.98
CA ILE A 120 -5.02 18.83 -12.22
C ILE A 120 -4.84 20.13 -12.99
N ILE A 121 -5.67 20.33 -14.02
CA ILE A 121 -5.65 21.52 -14.88
C ILE A 121 -7.07 22.02 -15.04
N HIS A 122 -7.26 23.33 -14.90
CA HIS A 122 -8.48 24.05 -15.20
C HIS A 122 -8.23 25.02 -16.35
N TRP A 123 -9.18 25.15 -17.28
CA TRP A 123 -9.11 26.13 -18.36
C TRP A 123 -10.50 26.61 -18.75
N SER A 124 -10.56 27.78 -19.39
CA SER A 124 -11.79 28.24 -20.03
C SER A 124 -12.01 27.43 -21.32
N PRO A 125 -13.17 26.79 -21.53
CA PRO A 125 -13.46 26.06 -22.76
C PRO A 125 -13.27 26.91 -24.04
N ASN A 126 -13.50 28.22 -23.92
CA ASN A 126 -13.37 29.17 -25.03
C ASN A 126 -11.94 29.70 -25.21
N ASN A 127 -11.04 29.43 -24.26
CA ASN A 127 -9.64 29.84 -24.33
C ASN A 127 -8.74 28.81 -23.63
N PRO A 128 -8.30 27.74 -24.32
CA PRO A 128 -7.41 26.74 -23.74
C PRO A 128 -6.07 27.28 -23.25
N ALA A 129 -5.61 28.43 -23.77
CA ALA A 129 -4.39 29.09 -23.31
C ALA A 129 -4.53 29.69 -21.89
N SER A 130 -5.74 29.75 -21.33
CA SER A 130 -5.99 30.16 -19.94
C SER A 130 -5.74 29.03 -18.93
N ALA A 131 -5.08 27.94 -19.34
CA ALA A 131 -4.87 26.78 -18.51
C ALA A 131 -4.02 27.11 -17.27
N THR A 132 -4.55 26.77 -16.10
CA THR A 132 -3.89 26.84 -14.81
C THR A 132 -3.99 25.48 -14.15
N GLY A 133 -2.91 25.01 -13.52
CA GLY A 133 -2.88 23.68 -12.97
C GLY A 133 -1.87 23.51 -11.86
N CYS A 134 -1.99 22.38 -11.18
CA CYS A 134 -1.10 21.96 -10.11
C CYS A 134 -0.64 20.52 -10.35
N VAL A 135 0.59 20.22 -9.91
CA VAL A 135 1.13 18.87 -9.88
C VAL A 135 1.40 18.47 -8.43
N PHE A 136 0.77 17.39 -8.01
CA PHE A 136 0.94 16.78 -6.70
C PHE A 136 1.79 15.51 -6.85
N GLN A 137 2.84 15.40 -6.06
CA GLN A 137 3.75 14.25 -6.07
C GLN A 137 3.54 13.45 -4.80
N GLU A 138 3.80 12.14 -4.88
CA GLU A 138 3.78 11.25 -3.72
C GLU A 138 2.43 11.22 -2.96
N VAL A 139 1.32 11.43 -3.68
CA VAL A 139 -0.02 11.47 -3.09
C VAL A 139 -0.49 10.06 -2.75
N ARG A 140 -0.82 9.82 -1.48
CA ARG A 140 -1.36 8.55 -1.02
C ARG A 140 -2.88 8.60 -0.97
N GLY A 141 -3.52 7.57 -1.49
CA GLY A 141 -4.96 7.39 -1.37
C GLY A 141 -5.35 6.73 -0.05
N ASP A 142 -6.49 7.14 0.49
CA ASP A 142 -7.23 6.37 1.48
C ASP A 142 -8.03 5.29 0.73
N PHE A 143 -7.44 4.11 0.63
CA PHE A 143 -8.03 2.97 -0.07
C PHE A 143 -9.17 2.31 0.70
N GLU A 144 -9.35 2.59 1.99
CA GLU A 144 -10.50 2.10 2.76
C GLU A 144 -11.73 2.94 2.44
N LYS A 145 -11.56 4.26 2.30
CA LYS A 145 -12.63 5.22 2.04
C LYS A 145 -12.84 5.57 0.56
N GLY A 146 -11.92 5.17 -0.32
CA GLY A 146 -11.98 5.52 -1.73
C GLY A 146 -11.69 7.00 -2.01
N ARG A 147 -10.81 7.61 -1.20
CA ARG A 147 -10.54 9.05 -1.26
C ARG A 147 -9.08 9.35 -1.57
N VAL A 148 -8.83 10.43 -2.30
CA VAL A 148 -7.48 10.94 -2.56
C VAL A 148 -7.45 12.44 -2.29
N ASP A 149 -6.72 12.82 -1.25
CA ASP A 149 -6.57 14.22 -0.84
C ASP A 149 -5.29 14.81 -1.43
N MET A 150 -5.39 16.00 -2.01
CA MET A 150 -4.34 16.69 -2.74
C MET A 150 -4.17 18.10 -2.19
N ALA A 151 -3.06 18.33 -1.48
CA ALA A 151 -2.70 19.62 -0.92
C ALA A 151 -1.20 19.86 -1.10
N ARG A 152 -0.83 21.07 -1.52
CA ARG A 152 0.58 21.50 -1.64
C ARG A 152 0.66 23.01 -1.47
N ALA A 153 1.70 23.50 -0.81
CA ALA A 153 1.87 24.92 -0.49
C ALA A 153 1.89 25.82 -1.73
N GLU A 154 2.44 25.34 -2.84
CA GLU A 154 2.55 26.08 -4.09
C GLU A 154 1.24 26.16 -4.90
N CYS A 155 0.19 25.43 -4.48
CA CYS A 155 -1.05 25.33 -5.22
C CYS A 155 -2.16 26.13 -4.54
N SER A 156 -2.91 26.91 -5.34
CA SER A 156 -3.95 27.82 -4.83
C SER A 156 -5.21 27.13 -4.31
N ASN A 157 -5.31 25.80 -4.48
CA ASN A 157 -6.48 25.02 -4.10
C ASN A 157 -6.05 23.71 -3.45
N VAL A 158 -6.84 23.27 -2.48
CA VAL A 158 -6.85 21.90 -1.95
C VAL A 158 -7.97 21.13 -2.63
N TYR A 159 -7.72 19.86 -2.94
CA TYR A 159 -8.71 19.00 -3.59
C TYR A 159 -8.88 17.71 -2.80
N SER A 160 -10.11 17.20 -2.74
CA SER A 160 -10.42 15.88 -2.21
C SER A 160 -11.25 15.13 -3.23
N ALA A 161 -10.64 14.13 -3.87
CA ALA A 161 -11.29 13.27 -4.86
C ALA A 161 -11.91 12.06 -4.17
N ARG A 162 -13.20 11.81 -4.42
CA ARG A 162 -13.92 10.61 -3.95
C ARG A 162 -14.42 9.83 -5.13
N ILE A 163 -14.23 8.51 -5.09
CA ILE A 163 -14.75 7.60 -6.10
C ILE A 163 -16.28 7.61 -5.99
N ILE A 164 -16.97 7.74 -7.12
CA ILE A 164 -18.44 7.74 -7.14
C ILE A 164 -18.99 6.81 -8.22
N ASP A 165 -20.23 6.40 -8.01
CA ASP A 165 -21.08 5.82 -9.04
C ASP A 165 -22.21 6.80 -9.33
N ILE A 166 -22.23 7.36 -10.55
CA ILE A 166 -23.24 8.34 -10.98
C ILE A 166 -24.66 7.74 -10.91
N ALA A 167 -24.81 6.41 -11.03
CA ALA A 167 -26.12 5.77 -10.88
C ALA A 167 -26.71 5.89 -9.46
N SER A 168 -25.88 6.24 -8.47
CA SER A 168 -26.29 6.45 -7.07
C SER A 168 -26.63 7.91 -6.76
N GLU A 169 -26.58 8.81 -7.74
CA GLU A 169 -26.91 10.23 -7.54
C GLU A 169 -28.43 10.50 -7.49
N PRO A 170 -28.86 11.58 -6.80
CA PRO A 170 -28.05 12.57 -6.08
C PRO A 170 -27.68 12.13 -4.65
N TYR A 171 -26.46 12.45 -4.22
CA TYR A 171 -26.04 12.32 -2.81
C TYR A 171 -26.67 13.45 -2.00
N GLN A 172 -27.43 13.12 -0.96
CA GLN A 172 -28.13 14.13 -0.15
C GLN A 172 -27.24 14.74 0.93
N THR A 173 -26.28 13.97 1.43
CA THR A 173 -25.37 14.39 2.49
C THR A 173 -23.91 14.03 2.18
N PRO A 174 -22.93 14.67 2.85
CA PRO A 174 -21.53 14.26 2.79
C PRO A 174 -21.31 12.81 3.24
N ASP A 175 -22.13 12.32 4.18
CA ASP A 175 -22.03 10.94 4.69
C ASP A 175 -22.47 9.92 3.63
N ASP A 176 -23.50 10.23 2.83
CA ASP A 176 -23.93 9.37 1.72
C ASP A 176 -22.83 9.21 0.67
N LEU A 177 -22.12 10.32 0.38
CA LEU A 177 -21.00 10.33 -0.54
C LEU A 177 -19.83 9.48 -0.01
N GLU A 178 -19.49 9.62 1.29
CA GLU A 178 -18.43 8.82 1.92
C GLU A 178 -18.80 7.32 1.97
N ALA A 179 -20.06 6.99 2.28
CA ALA A 179 -20.54 5.61 2.29
C ALA A 179 -20.46 4.97 0.90
N ASN A 180 -20.88 5.68 -0.14
CA ASN A 180 -20.80 5.19 -1.52
C ASN A 180 -19.34 5.00 -1.97
N SER A 181 -18.49 6.00 -1.71
CA SER A 181 -17.06 5.94 -2.02
C SER A 181 -16.37 4.76 -1.31
N THR A 182 -16.69 4.54 -0.04
CA THR A 182 -16.21 3.40 0.75
C THR A 182 -16.67 2.08 0.15
N ALA A 183 -17.95 1.94 -0.21
CA ALA A 183 -18.48 0.73 -0.82
C ALA A 183 -17.79 0.39 -2.15
N LEU A 184 -17.52 1.39 -3.00
CA LEU A 184 -16.80 1.21 -4.25
C LEU A 184 -15.33 0.85 -4.01
N ALA A 185 -14.67 1.48 -3.03
CA ALA A 185 -13.31 1.16 -2.65
C ALA A 185 -13.18 -0.31 -2.23
N GLN A 186 -14.09 -0.82 -1.41
CA GLN A 186 -14.11 -2.23 -1.02
C GLN A 186 -14.31 -3.17 -2.23
N GLN A 187 -15.14 -2.79 -3.20
CA GLN A 187 -15.30 -3.56 -4.43
C GLN A 187 -14.03 -3.59 -5.28
N ILE A 188 -13.29 -2.48 -5.35
CA ILE A 188 -11.97 -2.40 -6.02
C ILE A 188 -10.96 -3.29 -5.30
N LEU A 189 -10.85 -3.19 -3.97
CA LEU A 189 -9.95 -4.01 -3.17
C LEU A 189 -10.28 -5.50 -3.26
N ALA A 190 -11.55 -5.84 -3.48
CA ALA A 190 -12.00 -7.21 -3.74
C ALA A 190 -11.78 -7.67 -5.19
N GLY A 191 -11.32 -6.79 -6.09
CA GLY A 191 -11.11 -7.10 -7.51
C GLY A 191 -12.39 -7.15 -8.36
N LYS A 192 -13.52 -6.66 -7.85
CA LYS A 192 -14.79 -6.62 -8.58
C LYS A 192 -14.87 -5.45 -9.58
N ILE A 193 -14.13 -4.38 -9.30
CA ILE A 193 -14.04 -3.18 -10.14
C ILE A 193 -12.59 -2.98 -10.55
N SER A 194 -12.32 -3.07 -11.85
CA SER A 194 -10.98 -2.91 -12.44
C SER A 194 -10.68 -1.49 -12.90
N ALA A 195 -11.69 -0.62 -13.00
CA ALA A 195 -11.53 0.77 -13.39
C ALA A 195 -12.60 1.65 -12.73
N VAL A 196 -12.17 2.78 -12.18
CA VAL A 196 -13.06 3.85 -11.73
C VAL A 196 -13.41 4.72 -12.92
N ASN A 197 -14.71 4.95 -13.11
CA ASN A 197 -15.19 5.79 -14.19
C ASN A 197 -15.41 7.24 -13.77
N ASN A 198 -15.73 7.48 -12.49
CA ASN A 198 -16.18 8.79 -12.05
C ASN A 198 -15.59 9.17 -10.70
N PHE A 199 -15.29 10.46 -10.57
CA PHE A 199 -14.90 11.09 -9.31
C PHE A 199 -15.80 12.29 -9.03
N LYS A 200 -16.12 12.47 -7.75
CA LYS A 200 -16.57 13.75 -7.21
C LYS A 200 -15.40 14.41 -6.52
N ILE A 201 -15.02 15.59 -6.99
CA ILE A 201 -13.94 16.38 -6.38
C ILE A 201 -14.57 17.50 -5.57
N ILE A 202 -14.13 17.63 -4.33
CA ILE A 202 -14.37 18.82 -3.52
C ILE A 202 -13.12 19.68 -3.61
N MET A 203 -13.25 20.88 -4.16
CA MET A 203 -12.19 21.87 -4.31
C MET A 203 -12.40 23.01 -3.31
N GLN A 204 -11.38 23.30 -2.52
CA GLN A 204 -11.34 24.41 -1.59
C GLN A 204 -10.18 25.36 -1.95
N PRO A 205 -10.46 26.56 -2.46
CA PRO A 205 -9.42 27.56 -2.70
C PRO A 205 -8.78 28.04 -1.40
N THR A 206 -7.50 28.39 -1.44
CA THR A 206 -6.78 28.92 -0.27
C THR A 206 -7.06 30.40 -0.02
N ASN A 207 -7.74 31.08 -0.96
CA ASN A 207 -8.02 32.51 -0.90
C ASN A 207 -9.46 32.86 -0.47
N ASN A 208 -10.33 31.87 -0.24
CA ASN A 208 -11.69 32.06 0.25
C ASN A 208 -12.21 30.81 0.98
N ALA A 209 -13.33 30.94 1.70
CA ALA A 209 -13.94 29.83 2.44
C ALA A 209 -14.95 29.01 1.61
N GLY A 210 -15.06 29.27 0.31
CA GLY A 210 -16.00 28.56 -0.56
C GLY A 210 -15.51 27.15 -0.90
N GLU A 211 -16.46 26.23 -0.99
CA GLU A 211 -16.23 24.88 -1.51
C GLU A 211 -16.93 24.73 -2.86
N TYR A 212 -16.25 24.10 -3.81
CA TYR A 212 -16.77 23.84 -5.14
C TYR A 212 -16.75 22.34 -5.38
N THR A 213 -17.90 21.79 -5.75
CA THR A 213 -18.00 20.40 -6.15
C THR A 213 -17.94 20.30 -7.67
N LEU A 214 -17.18 19.33 -8.16
CA LEU A 214 -17.13 19.02 -9.58
C LEU A 214 -17.12 17.51 -9.82
N ASP A 215 -17.80 17.11 -10.88
CA ASP A 215 -17.86 15.72 -11.31
C ASP A 215 -16.93 15.50 -12.49
N LEU A 216 -16.08 14.48 -12.39
CA LEU A 216 -15.12 14.12 -13.42
C LEU A 216 -15.41 12.71 -13.91
N ALA A 217 -15.49 12.55 -15.23
CA ALA A 217 -15.65 11.26 -15.90
C ALA A 217 -14.35 10.85 -16.61
N ARG A 218 -14.07 9.55 -16.67
CA ARG A 218 -12.87 8.99 -17.30
C ARG A 218 -12.87 9.26 -18.81
N VAL A 219 -11.71 9.63 -19.35
CA VAL A 219 -11.51 9.90 -20.78
C VAL A 219 -11.09 8.61 -21.51
N GLY A 220 -11.70 8.35 -22.67
CA GLY A 220 -11.30 7.25 -23.56
C GLY A 220 -12.05 5.94 -23.33
N GLN A 221 -13.36 6.02 -23.08
CA GLN A 221 -14.28 4.89 -23.25
C GLN A 221 -14.65 4.72 -24.73
#